data_AF-A0A7G8DDN3-F1
#
_entry.id   AF-A0A7G8DDN3-F1
#
_cell.length_a   1.000
_cell.length_b   1.000
_cell.length_c   1.000
_cell.angle_alpha   90.00
_cell.angle_beta   90.00
_cell.angle_gamma   90.00
#
_symmetry.space_group_name_H-M   'P 1'
#
loop_
_entity.id
_entity.type
_entity.pdbx_description
1 polymer ?
#
loop_
_entity_poly.entity_id
_entity_poly.type
_entity_poly.pdbx_seq_one_letter_code
_entity_poly.pdbx_strand_id
1 'polypeptide(L)'
;MRTSDDGTAQCLTIKREVKLPTWRTALALPVCDLSEPERLVPWDVTTPAKYDSKHAKLLCDRWQGWLKRRFPGMQLYGFRHAWAIRSISKVPSTSIAAKCMGHDIAVHHREYHRWLDQADIAAVALAMQKAA
;
A
#
# COMPACT_ATOMS: atom_id res chain seq x y z
N MET A 1 9.13 -2.64 -6.29
CA MET A 1 8.01 -1.92 -6.95
C MET A 1 8.62 -1.10 -8.05
N ARG A 2 8.01 -1.04 -9.23
CA ARG A 2 8.50 -0.26 -10.36
C ARG A 2 7.49 0.85 -10.62
N THR A 3 7.83 2.08 -10.25
CA THR A 3 6.97 3.26 -10.45
C THR A 3 7.01 3.71 -11.90
N SER A 4 5.92 4.33 -12.34
CA SER A 4 5.75 4.95 -13.65
C SER A 4 5.32 6.41 -13.47
N ASP A 5 5.56 7.24 -14.47
CA ASP A 5 5.26 8.68 -14.43
C ASP A 5 3.75 8.99 -14.44
N ASP A 6 2.92 8.00 -14.76
CA ASP A 6 1.45 8.08 -14.74
C ASP A 6 0.84 7.91 -13.34
N GLY A 7 1.67 7.90 -12.30
CA GLY A 7 1.22 7.73 -10.92
C GLY A 7 0.82 6.28 -10.59
N THR A 8 1.26 5.31 -11.38
CA THR A 8 1.09 3.88 -11.11
C THR A 8 2.41 3.21 -10.74
N ALA A 9 2.30 2.00 -10.18
CA ALA A 9 3.46 1.14 -10.02
C ALA A 9 3.14 -0.34 -10.18
N GLN A 10 4.12 -1.08 -10.69
CA GLN A 10 4.08 -2.53 -10.75
C GLN A 10 4.65 -3.17 -9.49
N CYS A 11 3.86 -4.08 -8.92
CA CYS A 11 4.19 -4.89 -7.77
C CYS A 11 3.97 -6.37 -8.09
N LEU A 12 4.77 -7.25 -7.49
CA LEU A 12 4.50 -8.68 -7.52
C LEU A 12 3.46 -9.04 -6.46
N THR A 13 2.59 -10.00 -6.77
CA THR A 13 1.74 -10.65 -5.77
C THR A 13 2.58 -11.48 -4.80
N ILE A 14 1.98 -11.88 -3.68
CA ILE A 14 2.63 -12.80 -2.73
C ILE A 14 2.73 -14.17 -3.41
N LYS A 15 3.93 -14.75 -3.44
CA LYS A 15 4.16 -16.11 -3.95
C LYS A 15 3.30 -17.10 -3.16
N ARG A 16 2.49 -17.89 -3.86
CA ARG A 16 1.78 -19.05 -3.31
C ARG A 16 2.60 -20.30 -3.61
N GLU A 17 2.55 -21.32 -2.75
CA GLU A 17 3.44 -22.50 -2.85
C GLU A 17 3.58 -23.07 -4.26
N VAL A 18 2.46 -23.19 -4.99
CA VAL A 18 2.40 -23.83 -6.31
C VAL A 18 2.53 -22.83 -7.47
N LYS A 19 2.36 -21.52 -7.24
CA LYS A 19 2.25 -20.52 -8.32
C LYS A 19 3.27 -19.40 -8.15
N LEU A 20 3.99 -19.11 -9.23
CA LEU A 20 4.82 -17.92 -9.31
C LEU A 20 3.98 -16.67 -9.04
N PRO A 21 4.57 -15.65 -8.39
CA PRO A 21 3.89 -14.38 -8.24
C PRO A 21 3.62 -13.77 -9.61
N THR A 22 2.61 -12.93 -9.68
CA THR A 22 2.18 -12.26 -10.90
C THR A 22 2.33 -10.76 -10.73
N TRP A 23 2.59 -10.07 -11.84
CA TRP A 23 2.59 -8.61 -11.84
C TRP A 23 1.18 -8.08 -11.65
N ARG A 24 1.08 -7.02 -10.87
CA ARG A 24 -0.13 -6.24 -10.68
C ARG A 24 0.19 -4.76 -10.56
N THR A 25 -0.75 -3.95 -10.97
CA THR A 25 -0.65 -2.49 -10.90
C THR A 25 -1.32 -1.99 -9.63
N ALA A 26 -0.67 -1.04 -8.96
CA ALA A 26 -1.19 -0.30 -7.82
C ALA A 26 -0.97 1.21 -8.03
N LEU A 27 -1.65 2.03 -7.24
CA LEU A 27 -1.41 3.46 -7.20
C LEU A 27 -0.04 3.78 -6.59
N ALA A 28 0.60 4.80 -7.14
CA ALA A 28 1.84 5.42 -6.68
C ALA A 28 1.69 6.95 -6.67
N LEU A 29 0.61 7.44 -6.04
CA LEU A 29 0.23 8.85 -5.98
C LEU A 29 1.11 9.68 -5.02
N PRO A 30 1.31 10.96 -5.37
CA PRO A 30 2.28 11.36 -6.37
C PRO A 30 3.70 11.13 -5.84
N VAL A 31 4.65 10.94 -6.75
CA VAL A 31 6.06 11.20 -6.47
C VAL A 31 6.19 12.73 -6.40
N CYS A 32 5.68 13.35 -5.33
CA CYS A 32 6.17 14.69 -4.99
C CYS A 32 7.70 14.61 -4.89
N ASP A 33 8.39 15.74 -5.08
CA ASP A 33 9.83 15.83 -4.94
C ASP A 33 10.24 15.43 -3.51
N LEU A 34 10.32 14.12 -3.29
CA LEU A 34 10.75 13.53 -2.06
C LEU A 34 12.25 13.71 -2.10
N SER A 35 12.73 14.72 -1.36
CA SER A 35 14.12 14.82 -0.93
C SER A 35 14.71 13.42 -0.71
N GLU A 36 15.96 13.20 -1.08
CA GLU A 36 16.60 11.88 -1.00
C GLU A 36 16.20 11.14 0.28
N PRO A 37 15.65 9.92 0.16
CA PRO A 37 15.11 9.23 1.32
C PRO A 37 16.22 8.91 2.31
N GLU A 38 16.00 9.19 3.59
CA GLU A 38 16.92 8.85 4.69
C GLU A 38 17.38 7.38 4.64
N ARG A 39 16.51 6.51 4.10
CA ARG A 39 16.83 5.10 3.88
C ARG A 39 16.29 4.64 2.54
N LEU A 40 17.19 4.11 1.71
CA LEU A 40 16.86 3.37 0.49
C LEU A 40 17.44 1.96 0.59
N VAL A 41 16.61 0.95 0.35
CA VAL A 41 17.06 -0.45 0.28
C VAL A 41 16.58 -1.01 -1.05
N PRO A 42 17.35 -0.81 -2.14
CA PRO A 42 16.93 -1.23 -3.47
C PRO A 42 16.88 -2.76 -3.54
N TRP A 43 15.80 -3.28 -4.08
CA TRP A 43 15.67 -4.69 -4.44
C TRP A 43 14.98 -4.79 -5.80
N ASP A 44 15.78 -5.09 -6.81
CA ASP A 44 15.30 -5.23 -8.18
C ASP A 44 14.92 -6.68 -8.47
N VAL A 45 13.61 -6.91 -8.64
CA VAL A 45 13.05 -8.19 -9.03
C VAL A 45 12.52 -8.03 -10.45
N THR A 46 13.37 -8.33 -11.43
CA THR A 46 13.05 -8.09 -12.85
C THR A 46 12.01 -9.08 -13.40
N THR A 47 11.93 -10.29 -12.83
CA THR A 47 10.97 -11.32 -13.26
C THR A 47 10.38 -12.07 -12.06
N PRO A 48 9.15 -12.60 -12.17
CA PRO A 48 8.55 -13.42 -11.12
C PRO A 48 9.38 -14.61 -10.64
N ALA A 49 10.15 -15.23 -11.53
CA ALA A 49 11.01 -16.37 -11.20
C ALA A 49 12.16 -16.00 -10.26
N LYS A 50 12.60 -14.73 -10.28
CA LYS A 50 13.64 -14.20 -9.38
C LYS A 50 13.10 -13.74 -8.03
N TYR A 51 11.78 -13.80 -7.81
CA TYR A 51 11.20 -13.44 -6.53
C TYR A 51 11.51 -14.49 -5.46
N ASP A 52 12.24 -14.06 -4.44
CA ASP A 52 12.49 -14.85 -3.23
C ASP A 52 11.67 -14.30 -2.05
N SER A 53 10.75 -15.11 -1.54
CA SER A 53 9.91 -14.76 -0.39
C SER A 53 10.71 -14.63 0.90
N LYS A 54 11.82 -15.37 1.06
CA LYS A 54 12.69 -15.26 2.23
C LYS A 54 13.43 -13.94 2.22
N HIS A 55 13.97 -13.54 1.07
CA HIS A 55 14.58 -12.23 0.90
C HIS A 55 13.56 -11.09 1.11
N ALA A 56 12.36 -11.20 0.53
CA ALA A 56 11.28 -10.23 0.76
C ALA A 56 10.98 -10.06 2.25
N LYS A 57 10.83 -11.18 2.98
CA LYS A 57 10.60 -11.16 4.43
C LYS A 57 11.75 -10.51 5.18
N LEU A 58 13.00 -10.85 4.85
CA LEU A 58 14.18 -10.25 5.48
C LEU A 58 14.21 -8.73 5.29
N LEU A 59 13.87 -8.23 4.10
CA LEU A 59 13.79 -6.79 3.84
C LEU A 59 12.69 -6.13 4.68
N CYS A 60 11.50 -6.73 4.75
CA CYS A 60 10.41 -6.26 5.61
C CYS A 60 10.83 -6.21 7.09
N ASP A 61 11.47 -7.26 7.59
CA ASP A 61 11.91 -7.35 8.99
C ASP A 61 12.99 -6.29 9.28
N ARG A 62 13.92 -6.05 8.34
CA ARG A 62 14.92 -4.98 8.43
C ARG A 62 14.29 -3.59 8.46
N TRP A 63 13.29 -3.34 7.62
CA TRP A 63 12.52 -2.09 7.63
C TRP A 63 11.77 -1.90 8.94
N GLN A 64 11.14 -2.97 9.46
CA GLN A 64 10.44 -2.93 10.73
C GLN A 64 11.40 -2.63 11.89
N GLY A 65 12.60 -3.21 11.89
CA GLY A 65 13.63 -2.95 12.89
C GLY A 65 14.23 -1.55 12.80
N TRP A 66 14.40 -1.00 11.58
CA TRP A 66 14.79 0.41 11.40
C TRP A 66 13.70 1.35 11.93
N LEU A 67 12.44 1.12 11.54
CA LEU A 67 11.30 1.93 11.95
C LEU A 67 11.14 1.99 13.47
N LYS A 68 11.20 0.82 14.15
CA LYS A 68 11.05 0.74 15.62
C LYS A 68 12.11 1.54 16.38
N ARG A 69 13.35 1.54 15.88
CA ARG A 69 14.44 2.31 16.50
C ARG A 69 14.24 3.82 16.34
N ARG A 70 13.69 4.24 15.20
CA ARG A 70 13.48 5.66 14.90
C ARG A 70 12.20 6.22 15.52
N PHE A 71 11.15 5.40 15.56
CA PHE A 71 9.81 5.74 16.03
C PHE A 71 9.25 4.60 16.89
N PRO A 72 9.55 4.59 18.21
CA PRO A 72 9.04 3.60 19.14
C PRO A 72 7.51 3.49 19.06
N GLY A 73 6.98 2.27 19.07
CA GLY A 73 5.55 1.99 18.93
C GLY A 73 5.03 1.87 17.50
N MET A 74 5.76 2.33 16.48
CA MET A 74 5.31 2.20 15.08
C MET A 74 5.56 0.80 14.48
N GLN A 75 4.62 0.35 13.64
CA GLN A 75 4.70 -0.89 12.87
C GLN A 75 4.43 -0.66 11.39
N LEU A 76 5.13 -1.39 10.51
CA LEU A 76 4.89 -1.38 9.06
C LEU A 76 3.45 -1.72 8.71
N TYR A 77 2.88 -2.69 9.43
CA TYR A 77 1.49 -3.09 9.22
C TYR A 77 0.50 -1.95 9.54
N GLY A 78 0.85 -1.07 10.49
CA GLY A 78 0.08 0.12 10.81
C GLY A 78 -0.01 1.09 9.62
N PHE A 79 1.07 1.27 8.86
CA PHE A 79 1.03 2.08 7.63
C PHE A 79 0.14 1.48 6.56
N ARG A 80 0.19 0.15 6.37
CA ARG A 80 -0.72 -0.56 5.45
C ARG A 80 -2.17 -0.35 5.87
N HIS A 81 -2.47 -0.46 7.16
CA HIS A 81 -3.81 -0.28 7.71
C HIS A 81 -4.32 1.16 7.54
N ALA A 82 -3.50 2.14 7.89
CA ALA A 82 -3.83 3.55 7.74
C ALA A 82 -4.04 3.94 6.27
N TRP A 83 -3.24 3.38 5.34
CA TRP A 83 -3.48 3.55 3.90
C TRP A 83 -4.83 2.97 3.49
N ALA A 84 -5.16 1.75 3.95
CA ALA A 84 -6.42 1.09 3.62
C ALA A 84 -7.64 1.92 4.04
N ILE A 85 -7.68 2.39 5.29
CA ILE A 85 -8.79 3.22 5.80
C ILE A 85 -8.91 4.51 4.99
N ARG A 86 -7.82 5.27 4.84
CA ARG A 86 -7.84 6.54 4.09
C ARG A 86 -8.21 6.36 2.62
N SER A 87 -7.90 5.21 2.04
CA SER A 87 -8.24 4.94 0.64
C SER A 87 -9.75 4.83 0.41
N ILE A 88 -10.55 4.53 1.44
CA ILE A 88 -12.00 4.42 1.32
C ILE A 88 -12.64 5.75 0.89
N SER A 89 -12.16 6.87 1.44
CA SER A 89 -12.68 8.21 1.12
C SER A 89 -11.89 8.93 0.01
N LYS A 90 -10.61 8.57 -0.18
CA LYS A 90 -9.72 9.28 -1.12
C LYS A 90 -9.60 8.63 -2.51
N VAL A 91 -9.86 7.34 -2.63
CA VAL A 91 -9.82 6.65 -3.92
C VAL A 91 -11.25 6.61 -4.48
N PRO A 92 -11.49 6.96 -5.76
CA PRO A 92 -12.84 7.07 -6.32
C PRO A 92 -13.68 5.78 -6.24
N SER A 93 -13.04 4.63 -6.05
CA SER A 93 -13.73 3.35 -5.98
C SER A 93 -13.05 2.41 -4.99
N THR A 94 -13.85 1.81 -4.12
CA THR A 94 -13.41 0.73 -3.21
C THR A 94 -12.82 -0.45 -3.98
N SER A 95 -13.29 -0.72 -5.20
CA SER A 95 -12.72 -1.79 -6.04
C SER A 95 -11.28 -1.48 -6.45
N ILE A 96 -10.96 -0.22 -6.75
CA ILE A 96 -9.61 0.25 -7.08
C ILE A 96 -8.72 0.20 -5.83
N ALA A 97 -9.23 0.62 -4.66
CA ALA A 97 -8.52 0.51 -3.40
C ALA A 97 -8.18 -0.94 -3.04
N ALA A 98 -9.16 -1.86 -3.18
CA ALA A 98 -8.97 -3.29 -2.98
C ALA A 98 -7.92 -3.86 -3.95
N LYS A 99 -8.02 -3.50 -5.25
CA LYS A 99 -7.04 -3.89 -6.28
C LYS A 99 -5.64 -3.37 -5.98
N CYS A 100 -5.48 -2.18 -5.39
CA CYS A 100 -4.19 -1.63 -4.96
C CYS A 100 -3.62 -2.32 -3.71
N MET A 101 -4.45 -2.97 -2.89
CA MET A 101 -3.99 -3.79 -1.77
C MET A 101 -3.76 -5.26 -2.13
N GLY A 102 -4.37 -5.72 -3.23
CA GLY A 102 -4.32 -7.12 -3.69
C GLY A 102 -5.34 -7.98 -2.99
N HIS A 103 -6.43 -7.36 -2.57
CA HIS A 103 -7.54 -8.02 -1.91
C HIS A 103 -8.68 -8.18 -2.89
N ASP A 104 -9.49 -9.21 -2.66
CA ASP A 104 -10.86 -9.21 -3.14
C ASP A 104 -11.65 -8.07 -2.50
N ILE A 105 -12.67 -7.54 -3.19
CA ILE A 105 -13.48 -6.44 -2.68
C ILE A 105 -14.21 -6.80 -1.38
N ALA A 106 -14.72 -8.03 -1.25
CA ALA A 106 -15.42 -8.48 -0.05
C ALA A 106 -14.47 -8.57 1.14
N VAL A 107 -13.22 -9.01 0.90
CA VAL A 107 -12.16 -9.00 1.92
C VAL A 107 -11.83 -7.57 2.33
N HIS A 108 -11.64 -6.67 1.37
CA HIS A 108 -11.34 -5.27 1.67
C HIS A 108 -12.46 -4.61 2.49
N HIS A 109 -13.72 -4.83 2.11
CA HIS A 109 -14.87 -4.30 2.83
C HIS A 109 -14.92 -4.82 4.27
N ARG A 110 -14.86 -6.15 4.46
CA ARG A 110 -14.95 -6.77 5.79
C ARG A 110 -13.85 -6.30 6.75
N GLU A 111 -12.61 -6.19 6.27
CA GLU A 111 -11.46 -5.88 7.13
C GLU A 111 -11.37 -4.39 7.50
N TYR A 112 -11.76 -3.49 6.58
CA TYR A 112 -11.45 -2.05 6.71
C TYR A 112 -12.66 -1.15 6.94
N HIS A 113 -13.84 -1.46 6.39
CA HIS A 113 -14.98 -0.54 6.48
C HIS A 113 -15.52 -0.39 7.90
N ARG A 114 -15.28 -1.37 8.78
CA ARG A 114 -15.65 -1.29 10.20
C ARG A 114 -14.92 -0.18 10.98
N TRP A 115 -13.85 0.37 10.42
CA TRP A 115 -13.04 1.41 11.05
C TRP A 115 -13.42 2.82 10.59
N LEU A 116 -14.41 2.95 9.70
CA LEU A 116 -14.95 4.25 9.35
C LEU A 116 -15.67 4.84 10.55
N ASP A 117 -15.40 6.11 10.82
CA ASP A 117 -16.02 6.84 11.92
C ASP A 117 -16.68 8.15 11.47
N GLN A 118 -17.19 8.92 12.43
CA GLN A 118 -17.81 10.23 12.20
C GLN A 118 -16.86 11.19 11.45
N ALA A 119 -15.56 11.16 11.74
CA ALA A 119 -14.59 12.07 11.14
C ALA A 119 -14.37 11.74 9.65
N ASP A 120 -14.37 10.45 9.29
CA ASP A 120 -14.34 10.02 7.88
C ASP A 120 -15.56 10.52 7.11
N ILE A 121 -16.77 10.39 7.70
CA ILE A 121 -18.02 10.87 7.08
C ILE A 121 -18.02 12.40 6.94
N ALA A 122 -17.57 13.12 7.97
CA ALA A 122 -17.46 14.58 7.94
C ALA A 122 -16.49 15.07 6.85
N ALA A 123 -15.37 14.36 6.66
CA ALA A 123 -14.41 14.70 5.61
C ALA A 123 -15.00 14.56 4.19
N VAL A 124 -15.80 13.52 3.95
CA VAL A 124 -16.51 13.33 2.68
C VAL A 124 -17.56 14.43 2.48
N ALA A 125 -18.37 14.71 3.50
CA ALA A 125 -19.38 15.77 3.44
C ALA A 125 -18.76 17.15 3.11
N LEU A 126 -17.63 17.48 3.75
CA LEU A 126 -16.89 18.70 3.45
C LEU A 126 -16.37 18.75 2.01
N ALA A 127 -15.88 17.63 1.48
CA ALA A 127 -15.42 17.57 0.08
C ALA A 127 -16.57 17.78 -0.91
N MET A 128 -17.75 17.21 -0.63
CA MET A 128 -18.95 17.41 -1.44
C MET A 128 -19.43 18.86 -1.43
N GLN A 129 -19.39 19.53 -0.27
CA GLN A 129 -19.75 20.94 -0.14
C GLN A 129 -18.82 21.86 -0.93
N LYS A 130 -17.52 21.52 -1.06
CA LYS A 130 -16.55 22.30 -1.84
C LYS A 130 -16.65 22.10 -3.34
N ALA A 131 -17.28 21.02 -3.78
CA ALA A 131 -17.47 20.70 -5.19
C ALA A 131 -18.80 21.23 -5.76
N ALA A 132 -19.67 21.75 -4.89
CA ALA A 132 -20.93 22.43 -5.21
C ALA A 132 -20.71 23.94 -5.34
#